data_AF-A0A4Q3YC79-F1
#
_entry.id   AF-A0A4Q3YC79-F1
#
_cell.length_a   1.000
_cell.length_b   1.000
_cell.length_c   1.000
_cell.angle_alpha   90.00
_cell.angle_beta   90.00
_cell.angle_gamma   90.00
#
_symmetry.space_group_name_H-M   'P 1'
#
loop_
_entity.id
_entity.type
_entity.pdbx_description
1 polymer ?
#
loop_
_entity_poly.entity_id
_entity_poly.type
_entity_poly.pdbx_seq_one_letter_code
_entity_poly.pdbx_strand_id
1 'polypeptide(L)'
;MNQDMFLRRRSKVHVPVGTGGATHAQVASAVREVAAFRCVFSEPLIEQIGTLSPTELKYWLREIVGVLRRENGAHIHHRPFYPDFPEQVLSASEAQLYLNAVLHYLTLQRLTPTENSRPAMLEGNFIS
;
A
#
# COMPACT_ATOMS: atom_id res chain seq x y z
N MET A 1 1.18 11.12 -20.59
CA MET A 1 1.65 12.00 -19.50
C MET A 1 2.14 11.11 -18.36
N ASN A 2 3.31 11.37 -17.75
CA ASN A 2 3.83 10.51 -16.68
C ASN A 2 3.25 10.89 -15.30
N GLN A 3 2.15 10.26 -14.90
CA GLN A 3 1.45 10.54 -13.63
C GLN A 3 2.35 10.33 -12.41
N ASP A 4 3.27 9.35 -12.49
CA ASP A 4 4.18 8.98 -11.40
C ASP A 4 5.02 10.19 -10.95
N MET A 5 5.68 10.86 -11.89
CA MET A 5 6.53 12.00 -11.56
C MET A 5 5.76 13.18 -10.94
N PHE A 6 4.57 13.50 -11.46
CA PHE A 6 3.79 14.64 -10.99
C PHE A 6 3.17 14.38 -9.62
N LEU A 7 2.66 13.18 -9.38
CA LEU A 7 2.08 12.82 -8.10
C LEU A 7 3.15 12.83 -7.01
N ARG A 8 4.32 12.24 -7.28
CA ARG A 8 5.44 12.15 -6.33
C ARG A 8 6.06 13.49 -5.98
N ARG A 9 6.25 14.36 -6.97
CA ARG A 9 7.02 15.61 -6.78
C ARG A 9 6.15 16.83 -6.49
N ARG A 10 4.87 16.79 -6.86
CA ARG A 10 4.00 17.98 -6.82
C ARG A 10 2.59 17.71 -6.30
N SER A 11 2.26 16.46 -5.95
CA SER A 11 0.90 16.07 -5.57
C SER A 11 -0.15 16.46 -6.62
N LYS A 12 0.21 16.34 -7.90
CA LYS A 12 -0.66 16.67 -9.04
C LYS A 12 -0.88 15.45 -9.91
N VAL A 13 -2.07 15.37 -10.49
CA VAL A 13 -2.48 14.34 -11.44
C VAL A 13 -3.07 15.01 -12.67
N HIS A 14 -2.82 14.42 -13.83
CA HIS A 14 -3.47 14.83 -15.05
C HIS A 14 -4.74 14.02 -15.24
N VAL A 15 -5.83 14.70 -15.61
CA VAL A 15 -7.10 14.07 -15.97
C VAL A 15 -7.39 14.46 -17.41
N PRO A 16 -7.70 13.49 -18.30
CA PRO A 16 -8.10 13.81 -19.66
C PRO A 16 -9.42 14.60 -19.68
N VAL A 17 -9.72 15.21 -20.83
CA VAL A 17 -11.06 15.75 -21.08
C VAL A 17 -12.03 14.58 -21.12
N GLY A 18 -13.05 14.60 -20.27
CA GLY A 18 -13.96 13.49 -20.15
C GLY A 18 -15.02 13.44 -21.26
N THR A 19 -15.49 12.23 -21.57
CA THR A 19 -16.45 12.01 -22.66
C THR A 19 -17.85 11.64 -22.18
N GLY A 20 -18.13 11.72 -20.88
CA GLY A 20 -19.47 11.43 -20.31
C GLY A 20 -19.48 11.60 -18.80
N GLY A 21 -20.60 11.98 -18.18
CA GLY A 21 -20.61 12.25 -16.74
C GLY A 21 -20.63 10.98 -15.88
N ALA A 22 -19.59 10.74 -15.08
CA ALA A 22 -19.63 9.75 -14.01
C ALA A 22 -20.67 10.17 -12.96
N THR A 23 -21.32 9.19 -12.34
CA THR A 23 -22.30 9.49 -11.29
C THR A 23 -21.60 9.97 -10.01
N HIS A 24 -22.29 10.74 -9.18
CA HIS A 24 -21.79 11.14 -7.87
C HIS A 24 -21.33 9.94 -7.01
N ALA A 25 -22.02 8.81 -7.11
CA ALA A 25 -21.64 7.58 -6.40
C ALA A 25 -20.28 7.02 -6.88
N GLN A 26 -20.01 7.07 -8.19
CA GLN A 26 -18.74 6.63 -8.76
C GLN A 26 -17.59 7.57 -8.37
N VAL A 27 -17.83 8.88 -8.42
CA VAL A 27 -16.86 9.90 -7.98
C VAL A 27 -16.56 9.76 -6.49
N ALA A 28 -17.58 9.60 -5.64
CA ALA A 28 -17.42 9.38 -4.21
C ALA A 28 -16.64 8.08 -3.92
N SER A 29 -16.86 7.02 -4.70
CA SER A 29 -16.08 5.79 -4.59
C SER A 29 -14.60 6.03 -4.90
N ALA A 30 -14.30 6.80 -5.95
CA ALA A 30 -12.92 7.14 -6.30
C ALA A 30 -12.22 7.95 -5.18
N VAL A 31 -12.90 8.93 -4.60
CA VAL A 31 -12.41 9.71 -3.45
C VAL A 31 -12.11 8.81 -2.26
N ARG A 32 -13.03 7.89 -1.92
CA ARG A 32 -12.86 6.96 -0.82
C ARG A 32 -11.70 5.98 -1.05
N GLU A 33 -11.50 5.55 -2.28
CA GLU A 33 -10.42 4.62 -2.62
C GLU A 33 -9.04 5.25 -2.42
N VAL A 34 -8.85 6.52 -2.81
CA VAL A 34 -7.57 7.21 -2.57
C VAL A 34 -7.34 7.61 -1.11
N ALA A 35 -8.41 7.79 -0.32
CA ALA A 35 -8.33 8.07 1.11
C ALA A 35 -7.62 6.97 1.91
N ALA A 36 -7.68 5.71 1.45
CA ALA A 36 -6.92 4.60 2.03
C ALA A 36 -5.40 4.83 2.01
N PHE A 37 -4.91 5.69 1.11
CA PHE A 37 -3.51 6.08 0.99
C PHE A 37 -3.16 7.37 1.75
N ARG A 38 -4.05 7.83 2.65
CA ARG A 38 -3.91 9.06 3.45
C ARG A 38 -3.82 10.34 2.62
N CYS A 39 -4.51 10.37 1.48
CA CYS A 39 -4.61 11.55 0.62
C CYS A 39 -6.07 11.82 0.25
N VAL A 40 -6.36 13.03 -0.23
CA VAL A 40 -7.70 13.42 -0.68
C VAL A 40 -7.58 14.21 -1.99
N PHE A 41 -8.58 14.11 -2.84
CA PHE A 41 -8.66 14.92 -4.04
C PHE A 41 -9.07 16.35 -3.70
N SER A 42 -8.46 17.31 -4.40
CA SER A 42 -8.90 18.70 -4.36
C SER A 42 -10.25 18.86 -5.07
N GLU A 43 -11.03 19.87 -4.71
CA GLU A 43 -12.32 20.19 -5.34
C GLU A 43 -12.24 20.25 -6.89
N PRO A 44 -11.28 20.96 -7.53
CA PRO A 44 -11.20 20.97 -9.00
C PRO A 44 -10.92 19.60 -9.62
N LEU A 45 -10.27 18.71 -8.87
CA LEU A 45 -10.01 17.35 -9.33
C LEU A 45 -11.28 16.50 -9.23
N ILE A 46 -12.06 16.66 -8.16
CA ILE A 46 -13.35 15.98 -7.98
C ILE A 46 -14.32 16.38 -9.09
N GLU A 47 -14.40 17.67 -9.40
CA GLU A 47 -15.21 18.17 -10.52
C GLU A 47 -14.73 17.58 -11.85
N GLN A 48 -13.43 17.64 -12.11
CA GLN A 48 -12.87 17.18 -13.38
C GLN A 48 -13.06 15.67 -13.59
N ILE A 49 -12.85 14.83 -12.57
CA ILE A 49 -13.07 13.38 -12.70
C ILE A 49 -14.56 13.03 -12.85
N GLY A 50 -15.46 13.91 -12.41
CA GLY A 50 -16.90 13.78 -12.65
C GLY A 50 -17.27 13.93 -14.13
N THR A 51 -16.42 14.55 -14.94
CA THR A 51 -16.64 14.67 -16.40
C THR A 51 -16.24 13.42 -17.19
N LEU A 52 -15.54 12.48 -16.55
CA LEU A 52 -15.10 11.22 -17.16
C LEU A 52 -16.23 10.21 -17.20
N SER A 53 -16.33 9.43 -18.28
CA SER A 53 -17.25 8.30 -18.32
C SER A 53 -16.88 7.27 -17.24
N PRO A 54 -17.80 6.38 -16.83
CA PRO A 54 -17.52 5.36 -15.82
C PRO A 54 -16.28 4.51 -16.15
N THR A 55 -16.08 4.20 -17.44
CA THR A 55 -14.96 3.41 -17.93
C THR A 55 -13.65 4.19 -17.84
N GLU A 56 -13.64 5.46 -18.25
CA GLU A 56 -12.47 6.34 -18.16
C GLU A 56 -12.06 6.57 -16.71
N LEU A 57 -13.03 6.86 -15.84
CA LEU A 57 -12.80 7.03 -14.40
C LEU A 57 -12.16 5.79 -13.79
N LYS A 58 -12.66 4.59 -14.12
CA LYS A 58 -12.09 3.33 -13.66
C LYS A 58 -10.63 3.16 -14.09
N TYR A 59 -10.32 3.41 -15.35
CA TYR A 59 -8.95 3.26 -15.86
C TYR A 59 -8.00 4.28 -15.27
N TRP A 60 -8.43 5.54 -15.19
CA TRP A 60 -7.67 6.62 -14.58
C TRP A 60 -7.40 6.33 -13.09
N LEU A 61 -8.43 5.94 -12.33
CA LEU A 61 -8.30 5.63 -10.90
C LEU A 61 -7.33 4.47 -10.67
N ARG A 62 -7.40 3.42 -11.50
CA ARG A 62 -6.48 2.27 -11.41
C ARG A 62 -5.03 2.70 -11.61
N GLU A 63 -4.77 3.64 -12.53
CA GLU A 63 -3.42 4.20 -12.73
C GLU A 63 -2.95 4.97 -11.49
N ILE A 64 -3.77 5.87 -10.96
CA ILE A 64 -3.44 6.68 -9.78
C ILE A 64 -3.22 5.81 -8.54
N VAL A 65 -4.11 4.85 -8.27
CA VAL A 65 -3.96 3.89 -7.16
C VAL A 65 -2.69 3.06 -7.34
N GLY A 66 -2.33 2.70 -8.57
CA GLY A 66 -1.08 2.02 -8.87
C GLY A 66 0.16 2.82 -8.46
N VAL A 67 0.17 4.13 -8.72
CA VAL A 67 1.24 5.04 -8.27
C VAL A 67 1.23 5.16 -6.74
N LEU A 68 0.07 5.40 -6.13
CA LEU A 68 -0.06 5.53 -4.66
C LEU A 68 0.41 4.27 -3.91
N ARG A 69 0.10 3.08 -4.42
CA ARG A 69 0.59 1.81 -3.85
C ARG A 69 2.12 1.70 -3.88
N ARG A 70 2.75 2.23 -4.94
CA ARG A 70 4.22 2.27 -5.04
C ARG A 70 4.81 3.20 -4.01
N GLU A 71 4.29 4.42 -3.92
CA GLU A 71 4.79 5.42 -2.97
C GLU A 71 4.60 5.02 -1.50
N ASN A 72 3.47 4.39 -1.18
CA ASN A 72 3.18 3.97 0.19
C ASN A 72 3.82 2.62 0.57
N GLY A 73 4.61 1.99 -0.32
CA GLY A 73 5.21 0.68 -0.06
C GLY A 73 4.20 -0.47 -0.01
N ALA A 74 2.91 -0.25 -0.33
CA ALA A 74 1.85 -1.26 -0.30
C ALA A 74 2.04 -2.38 -1.35
N HIS A 75 2.97 -2.19 -2.28
CA HIS A 75 3.43 -3.20 -3.24
C HIS A 75 4.53 -4.11 -2.69
N ILE A 76 5.13 -3.77 -1.54
CA ILE A 76 6.22 -4.52 -0.94
C ILE A 76 5.65 -5.61 -0.05
N HIS A 77 5.92 -6.86 -0.41
CA HIS A 77 5.69 -8.00 0.47
C HIS A 77 6.79 -8.03 1.53
N HIS A 78 6.55 -7.38 2.67
CA HIS A 78 7.48 -7.40 3.79
C HIS A 78 7.61 -8.81 4.36
N ARG A 79 8.83 -9.36 4.30
CA ARG A 79 9.21 -10.57 5.02
C ARG A 79 10.03 -10.15 6.24
N PRO A 80 9.59 -10.45 7.47
CA PRO A 80 10.41 -10.15 8.64
C PRO A 80 11.72 -10.93 8.57
N PHE A 81 12.79 -10.35 9.11
CA PHE A 81 14.09 -11.04 9.18
C PHE A 81 14.05 -12.23 10.15
N TYR A 82 13.24 -12.12 11.21
CA TYR A 82 12.84 -13.20 12.12
C TYR A 82 11.41 -13.65 11.79
N PRO A 83 11.21 -14.75 11.02
CA PRO A 83 9.89 -15.22 10.61
C PRO A 83 8.92 -15.51 11.77
N ASP A 84 9.46 -16.03 12.87
CA ASP A 84 8.70 -16.48 14.04
C ASP A 84 8.84 -15.48 15.19
N PHE A 85 8.92 -14.18 14.85
CA PHE A 85 8.88 -13.11 15.85
C PHE A 85 7.56 -13.16 16.65
N PRO A 86 7.58 -12.98 18.00
CA PRO A 86 8.73 -12.58 18.82
C PRO A 86 9.58 -13.73 19.39
N GLU A 87 9.10 -14.98 19.36
CA GLU A 87 9.71 -16.17 19.96
C GLU A 87 11.20 -16.33 19.62
N GLN A 88 11.55 -16.22 18.32
CA GLN A 88 12.93 -16.32 17.84
C GLN A 88 13.89 -15.29 18.46
N VAL A 89 13.39 -14.08 18.74
CA VAL A 89 14.22 -13.01 19.31
C VAL A 89 14.34 -13.19 20.82
N LEU A 90 13.24 -13.56 21.48
CA LEU A 90 13.21 -13.75 22.94
C LEU A 90 14.04 -14.95 23.40
N SER A 91 14.14 -16.01 22.59
CA SER A 91 14.89 -17.22 22.91
C SER A 91 16.37 -17.15 22.52
N ALA A 92 16.76 -16.25 21.62
CA ALA A 92 18.14 -16.11 21.15
C ALA A 92 19.02 -15.37 22.16
N SER A 93 20.29 -15.77 22.26
CA SER A 93 21.29 -15.00 22.99
C SER A 93 21.63 -13.70 22.25
N GLU A 94 22.10 -12.68 22.98
CA GLU A 94 22.56 -11.42 22.40
C GLU A 94 23.65 -11.63 21.34
N ALA A 95 24.61 -12.53 21.61
CA ALA A 95 25.67 -12.88 20.66
C ALA A 95 25.11 -13.48 19.36
N GLN A 96 24.07 -14.30 19.45
CA GLN A 96 23.41 -14.87 18.27
C GLN A 96 22.63 -13.81 17.48
N LEU A 97 21.91 -12.92 18.16
CA LEU A 97 21.22 -11.80 17.51
C LEU A 97 22.22 -10.90 16.76
N TYR A 98 23.37 -10.62 17.37
CA TYR A 98 24.45 -9.86 16.76
C TYR A 98 25.01 -10.55 15.52
N LEU A 99 25.39 -11.83 15.61
CA LEU A 99 25.92 -12.58 14.47
C LEU A 99 24.91 -12.71 13.33
N ASN A 100 23.64 -12.97 13.64
CA ASN A 100 22.55 -12.99 12.65
C ASN A 100 22.46 -11.66 11.90
N ALA A 101 22.53 -10.53 12.62
CA ALA A 101 22.51 -9.21 12.00
C ALA A 101 23.75 -8.96 11.13
N VAL A 102 24.95 -9.27 11.61
CA VAL A 102 26.20 -9.12 10.84
C VAL A 102 26.14 -9.93 9.54
N LEU A 103 25.75 -11.20 9.62
CA LEU A 103 25.62 -12.06 8.45
C LEU A 103 24.56 -11.54 7.47
N HIS A 104 23.41 -11.08 7.98
CA HIS A 104 22.36 -10.49 7.15
C HIS A 104 22.84 -9.28 6.38
N TYR A 105 23.53 -8.34 7.04
CA TYR A 105 23.98 -7.12 6.36
C TYR A 105 25.15 -7.37 5.40
N LEU A 106 25.98 -8.39 5.63
CA LEU A 106 27.07 -8.75 4.73
C LEU A 106 26.60 -9.55 3.50
N THR A 107 25.60 -10.41 3.65
CA THR A 107 25.23 -11.39 2.61
C THR A 107 23.82 -11.21 2.06
N LEU A 108 22.99 -10.40 2.71
CA LEU A 108 21.54 -10.30 2.51
C LEU A 108 20.77 -11.62 2.73
N GLN A 109 21.43 -12.65 3.29
CA GLN A 109 20.80 -13.91 3.65
C GLN A 109 19.74 -13.69 4.73
N ARG A 110 18.62 -14.40 4.64
CA ARG A 110 17.51 -14.35 5.58
C ARG A 110 17.36 -15.68 6.31
N LEU A 111 16.83 -15.62 7.53
CA LEU A 111 16.48 -16.82 8.29
C LEU A 111 15.32 -17.54 7.61
N THR A 112 15.39 -18.87 7.58
CA THR A 112 14.30 -19.72 7.10
C THR A 112 13.19 -19.78 8.15
N PRO A 113 11.90 -19.68 7.75
CA PRO A 113 10.80 -19.92 8.67
C PRO A 113 10.88 -21.33 9.24
N THR A 114 10.57 -21.51 10.53
CA THR A 114 10.27 -22.86 11.03
C THR A 114 8.86 -23.25 10.59
N GLU A 115 8.58 -24.54 10.41
CA GLU A 115 7.26 -25.07 9.97
C GLU A 115 6.15 -24.92 11.03
N ASN A 116 6.30 -24.00 11.99
CA ASN A 116 5.28 -23.77 12.98
C ASN A 116 4.20 -22.89 12.35
N SER A 117 3.07 -23.51 11.97
CA SER A 117 1.88 -22.78 11.52
C SER A 117 1.55 -21.70 12.54
N ARG A 118 1.64 -20.43 12.12
CA ARG A 118 1.13 -19.31 12.91
C ARG A 118 -0.34 -19.61 13.21
N PRO A 119 -0.75 -19.72 14.49
CA PRO A 119 -2.15 -19.90 14.80
C PRO A 119 -2.95 -18.77 14.15
N ALA A 120 -4.13 -19.09 13.62
CA ALA A 120 -5.00 -18.08 13.03
C ALA A 120 -5.15 -16.92 14.00
N MET A 121 -5.05 -15.68 13.51
CA MET A 121 -5.43 -14.53 14.31
C MET A 121 -6.83 -14.82 14.85
N LEU A 122 -6.95 -14.89 16.18
CA LEU A 122 -8.25 -14.87 16.82
C LEU A 122 -8.84 -13.50 16.47
N GLU A 123 -9.70 -13.45 15.45
CA GLU A 123 -10.59 -12.30 15.28
C GLU A 123 -11.30 -12.12 16.62
N GLY A 124 -11.24 -10.91 17.16
CA GLY A 124 -11.53 -10.62 18.56
C GLY A 124 -12.79 -11.33 19.06
N ASN A 125 -12.60 -12.33 19.93
CA ASN A 125 -13.60 -12.62 20.94
C ASN A 125 -13.61 -11.41 21.86
N PHE A 126 -14.52 -10.48 21.55
CA PHE A 126 -14.90 -9.40 22.43
C PHE A 126 -15.12 -9.98 23.83
N ILE A 127 -14.35 -9.45 24.78
CA ILE A 127 -14.59 -9.60 26.20
C ILE A 127 -16.07 -9.25 26.42
N SER A 128 -16.85 -10.23 26.87
CA SER A 128 -18.25 -10.05 27.31
C SER A 128 -18.31 -9.27 28.61
#